data_AF-A0A7G2M306-F1
#
_entry.id   AF-A0A7G2M306-F1
#
_cell.length_a   1.000
_cell.length_b   1.000
_cell.length_c   1.000
_cell.angle_alpha   90.00
_cell.angle_beta   90.00
_cell.angle_gamma   90.00
#
_symmetry.space_group_name_H-M   'P 1'
#
loop_
_entity.id
_entity.type
_entity.pdbx_description
1 polymer ?
#
loop_
_entity_poly.entity_id
_entity_poly.type
_entity_poly.pdbx_seq_one_letter_code
_entity_poly.pdbx_strand_id
1 'polypeptide(L)' 'EAAGGQVVPDICWCSISEPVFPPSAKVLMTNSGKYAHYAPGLSGRAVRFGSIADCVEAAVTGQAGEALPKWLAEEETKDA' A
#
# COMPACT_ATOMS: atom_id res chain seq x y z
N GLU A 1 -5.01 13.19 10.91
CA GLU A 1 -4.33 14.49 10.69
C GLU A 1 -3.40 14.89 11.83
N ALA A 2 -3.83 14.89 13.09
CA ALA A 2 -2.95 15.22 14.22
C ALA A 2 -1.66 14.36 14.32
N ALA A 3 -1.69 13.13 13.80
CA ALA A 3 -0.53 12.23 13.70
C ALA A 3 0.34 12.45 12.44
N GLY A 4 0.15 13.55 11.70
CA GLY A 4 0.92 13.90 10.50
C GLY A 4 0.40 13.34 9.16
N GLY A 5 -0.60 12.46 9.18
CA GLY A 5 -1.25 11.98 7.95
C GLY A 5 -2.17 13.03 7.32
N GLN A 6 -2.21 13.10 5.98
CA GLN A 6 -3.09 13.99 5.21
C GLN A 6 -4.33 13.25 4.73
N VAL A 7 -5.52 13.84 4.90
CA VAL A 7 -6.75 13.32 4.31
C VAL A 7 -7.02 14.04 3.00
N VAL A 8 -7.28 13.28 1.93
CA VAL A 8 -7.64 13.80 0.61
C VAL A 8 -9.04 13.31 0.25
N PRO A 9 -10.10 14.12 0.46
CA PRO A 9 -11.46 13.76 0.07
C PRO A 9 -11.68 13.91 -1.45
N ASP A 10 -12.78 13.34 -1.96
CA ASP A 10 -13.29 13.54 -3.33
C ASP A 10 -12.29 13.27 -4.46
N ILE A 11 -11.43 12.26 -4.30
CA ILE A 11 -10.48 11.84 -5.32
C ILE A 11 -10.84 10.47 -5.92
N CYS A 12 -10.76 10.35 -7.24
CA CYS A 12 -10.77 9.04 -7.89
C CYS A 12 -9.42 8.36 -7.65
N TRP A 13 -9.42 7.09 -7.29
CA TRP A 13 -8.19 6.29 -7.23
C TRP A 13 -7.38 6.33 -8.54
N CYS A 14 -8.06 6.47 -9.68
CA CYS A 14 -7.44 6.63 -11.00
C CYS A 14 -6.66 7.95 -11.18
N SER A 15 -6.92 8.95 -10.33
CA SER A 15 -6.31 10.28 -10.37
C SER A 15 -5.22 10.45 -9.31
N ILE A 16 -4.84 9.37 -8.62
CA ILE A 16 -3.74 9.40 -7.65
C ILE A 16 -2.42 9.34 -8.41
N SER A 17 -1.93 10.50 -8.81
CA SER A 17 -0.62 10.75 -9.40
C SER A 17 0.13 11.79 -8.57
N GLU A 18 1.27 12.26 -9.05
CA GLU A 18 1.93 13.42 -8.44
C GLU A 18 1.01 14.65 -8.54
N PRO A 19 0.93 15.50 -7.49
CA PRO A 19 1.74 15.47 -6.25
C PRO A 19 1.07 14.77 -5.06
N VAL A 20 0.00 13.97 -5.25
CA VAL A 20 -0.66 13.23 -4.16
C VAL A 20 0.33 12.30 -3.48
N PHE A 21 1.16 11.64 -4.27
CA PHE A 21 2.38 11.03 -3.75
C PHE A 21 3.56 12.01 -3.82
N PRO A 22 4.41 12.05 -2.79
CA PRO A 22 5.68 12.78 -2.88
C PRO A 22 6.48 12.31 -4.10
N PRO A 23 7.17 13.22 -4.82
CA PRO A 23 8.04 12.84 -5.96
C PRO A 23 9.18 11.89 -5.56
N SER A 24 9.59 11.90 -4.29
CA SER A 24 10.60 11.01 -3.74
C SER A 24 10.08 9.60 -3.43
N ALA A 25 8.76 9.39 -3.42
CA ALA A 25 8.16 8.10 -3.08
C ALA A 25 8.39 7.09 -4.21
N LYS A 26 9.15 6.02 -3.91
CA LYS A 26 9.48 4.94 -4.87
C LYS A 26 8.56 3.72 -4.74
N VAL A 27 7.99 3.53 -3.55
CA VAL A 27 7.15 2.38 -3.18
C VAL A 27 5.91 2.92 -2.48
N LEU A 28 4.75 2.36 -2.80
CA LEU A 28 3.49 2.66 -2.12
C LEU A 28 2.95 1.40 -1.42
N MET A 29 2.25 1.60 -0.32
CA MET A 29 1.48 0.56 0.34
C MET A 29 -0.01 0.88 0.30
N THR A 30 -0.85 -0.11 0.00
CA THR A 30 -2.30 0.08 -0.08
C THR A 30 -3.05 -1.15 0.44
N ASN A 31 -4.23 -0.92 1.00
CA ASN A 31 -5.20 -1.95 1.37
C ASN A 31 -6.32 -2.12 0.32
N SER A 32 -6.25 -1.38 -0.79
CA SER A 32 -7.20 -1.51 -1.90
C SER A 32 -6.67 -2.53 -2.90
N GLY A 33 -7.31 -3.70 -2.99
CA GLY A 33 -6.91 -4.72 -3.96
C GLY A 33 -7.06 -4.23 -5.41
N LYS A 34 -8.09 -3.44 -5.69
CA LYS A 34 -8.29 -2.81 -7.01
C LYS A 34 -7.13 -1.88 -7.34
N TYR A 35 -6.77 -0.96 -6.43
CA TYR A 35 -5.67 -0.03 -6.66
C TYR A 35 -4.33 -0.75 -6.75
N ALA A 36 -4.09 -1.75 -5.90
CA ALA A 36 -2.85 -2.52 -5.93
C ALA A 36 -2.54 -3.11 -7.31
N HIS A 37 -3.59 -3.50 -8.05
CA HIS A 37 -3.47 -4.02 -9.41
C HIS A 37 -3.01 -2.97 -10.44
N TYR A 38 -3.60 -1.77 -10.47
CA TYR A 38 -3.34 -0.79 -11.53
C TYR A 38 -2.43 0.38 -11.12
N ALA A 39 -2.15 0.56 -9.83
CA ALA A 39 -1.30 1.63 -9.33
C ALA A 39 0.13 1.64 -9.90
N PRO A 40 0.79 0.49 -10.20
CA PRO A 40 2.11 0.52 -10.84
C PRO A 40 2.07 1.25 -12.18
N GLY A 41 1.04 1.00 -13.00
CA GLY A 41 0.87 1.63 -14.30
C GLY A 41 0.48 3.12 -14.23
N LEU A 42 -0.25 3.53 -13.19
CA LEU A 42 -0.66 4.92 -13.02
C LEU A 42 0.42 5.80 -12.36
N SER A 43 1.14 5.26 -11.38
CA SER A 43 2.00 6.05 -10.50
C SER A 43 3.50 5.82 -10.74
N GLY A 44 3.88 4.79 -11.50
CA GLY A 44 5.28 4.41 -11.72
C GLY A 44 5.99 3.88 -10.47
N ARG A 45 5.24 3.58 -9.39
CA ARG A 45 5.77 3.14 -8.09
C ARG A 45 5.57 1.65 -7.91
N ALA A 46 6.51 1.00 -7.22
CA ALA A 46 6.29 -0.37 -6.77
C ALA A 46 5.17 -0.40 -5.71
N VAL A 47 4.44 -1.51 -5.63
CA VAL A 47 3.27 -1.63 -4.76
C VAL A 47 3.46 -2.76 -3.76
N ARG A 48 3.13 -2.49 -2.50
CA ARG A 48 2.87 -3.50 -1.46
C ARG A 48 1.38 -3.48 -1.11
N PHE A 49 0.79 -4.66 -1.01
CA PHE A 49 -0.60 -4.83 -0.60
C PHE A 49 -0.65 -5.41 0.81
N GLY A 50 -1.49 -4.85 1.68
CA GLY A 50 -1.62 -5.31 3.06
C GLY A 50 -2.87 -4.77 3.74
N SER A 51 -3.00 -5.03 5.04
CA SER A 51 -4.10 -4.51 5.85
C SER A 51 -3.93 -3.01 6.14
N ILE A 52 -4.97 -2.37 6.69
CA ILE A 52 -4.86 -1.00 7.20
C ILE A 52 -3.79 -0.90 8.29
N ALA A 53 -3.69 -1.92 9.16
CA ALA A 53 -2.67 -1.94 10.21
C ALA A 53 -1.26 -1.93 9.61
N ASP A 54 -1.03 -2.71 8.56
CA ASP A 54 0.27 -2.73 7.87
C ASP A 54 0.57 -1.40 7.17
N CYS A 55 -0.44 -0.75 6.56
CA CYS A 55 -0.27 0.59 6.00
C CYS A 55 0.15 1.62 7.07
N VAL A 56 -0.45 1.56 8.26
CA VAL A 56 -0.10 2.45 9.37
C VAL A 56 1.32 2.16 9.87
N GLU A 57 1.68 0.89 10.04
CA GLU A 57 3.03 0.48 10.46
C GLU A 57 4.09 0.97 9.47
N ALA A 58 3.85 0.79 8.16
CA ALA A 58 4.74 1.28 7.12
C ALA A 58 4.82 2.81 7.07
N ALA A 59 3.74 3.53 7.38
CA ALA A 59 3.76 4.98 7.47
C ALA A 59 4.58 5.49 8.66
N VAL A 60 4.62 4.74 9.78
CA VAL A 60 5.39 5.09 10.98
C VAL A 60 6.86 4.71 10.85
N THR A 61 7.15 3.52 10.31
CA THR A 61 8.52 2.96 10.26
C THR A 61 9.26 3.21 8.95
N GLY A 62 8.52 3.53 7.88
CA GLY A 62 9.05 3.57 6.52
C GLY A 62 9.33 2.20 5.91
N GLN A 63 8.93 1.09 6.56
CA GLN A 63 9.22 -0.26 6.11
C GLN A 63 7.94 -1.09 5.95
N ALA A 64 7.87 -1.87 4.88
CA ALA A 64 6.84 -2.88 4.72
C ALA A 64 7.32 -4.22 5.25
N GLY A 65 6.43 -5.01 5.85
CA GLY A 65 6.75 -6.37 6.28
C GLY A 65 7.32 -7.23 5.14
N GLU A 66 8.29 -8.09 5.49
CA GLU A 66 8.91 -9.03 4.55
C GLU A 66 8.13 -10.34 4.42
N ALA A 67 7.35 -10.69 5.44
CA ALA A 67 6.59 -11.93 5.49
C ALA A 67 5.42 -11.93 4.51
N LEU A 68 5.08 -13.12 4.00
CA LEU A 68 3.82 -13.33 3.31
C LEU A 68 2.65 -13.10 4.28
N PRO A 69 1.50 -12.61 3.79
CA PRO A 69 0.28 -12.56 4.59
C PRO A 69 -0.05 -13.95 5.15
N LYS A 70 -0.51 -14.02 6.39
CA LYS A 70 -0.79 -15.30 7.09
C LYS A 70 -1.68 -16.24 6.28
N TRP A 71 -2.72 -15.70 5.64
CA TRP A 71 -3.63 -16.48 4.80
C TRP A 71 -2.97 -17.15 3.59
N LEU A 72 -1.84 -16.61 3.11
CA LEU A 72 -1.07 -17.19 2.01
C LEU A 72 0.01 -18.14 2.53
N ALA A 73 0.60 -17.83 3.69
CA ALA A 73 1.61 -18.67 4.34
C ALA A 73 1.02 -19.98 4.91
N GLU A 74 -0.26 -19.98 5.30
CA GLU A 74 -0.93 -21.15 5.88
C GLU A 74 -1.33 -22.21 4.82
N GLU A 75 -1.52 -21.84 3.55
CA GLU A 75 -1.87 -22.81 2.50
C GLU A 75 -0.74 -23.83 2.21
N GLU A 76 0.53 -23.47 2.40
CA GLU A 76 1.66 -24.41 2.24
C GLU A 76 1.60 -25.61 3.21
N THR A 77 0.92 -25.48 4.35
CA THR A 77 0.85 -26.56 5.36
C THR A 77 -0.32 -27.53 5.17
N LYS A 78 -1.24 -27.27 4.24
CA LYS A 78 -2.44 -28.11 4.08
C LYS A 78 -2.32 -29.16 2.98
N ASP A 79 -1.36 -29.01 2.09
CA ASP A 79 -1.06 -29.93 0.97
C ASP A 79 0.20 -30.78 1.19
N ALA A 80 0.76 -30.78 2.42
CA ALA A 80 1.93 -31.56 2.82
C ALA A 80 1.55 -32.81 3.66
#